data_AF-A0A7C4NLL8-F1
#
_entry.id   AF-A0A7C4NLL8-F1
#
_cell.length_a   1.000
_cell.length_b   1.000
_cell.length_c   1.000
_cell.angle_alpha   90.00
_cell.angle_beta   90.00
_cell.angle_gamma   90.00
#
_symmetry.space_group_name_H-M   'P 1'
#
loop_
_entity.id
_entity.type
_entity.pdbx_description
1 polymer ?
#
loop_
_entity_poly.entity_id
_entity_poly.type
_entity_poly.pdbx_seq_one_letter_code
_entity_poly.pdbx_strand_id
1 'polypeptide(L)'
;MLKHIALIIIGVIVFTIGWGTLLSGIDVKTCSSYVYIPKEFTGRIVPRYTEVYYWRYVVVNLSNVFLRTGTPYSHVFEVNNTLGYIYIEIKGSVEEKEYEGYLSIVDTANNQTIVYTSLNPRISVSEKELNTTLFFLKPLYPGTYRILINLNVNAIISKLLVYGPSSREVEVHAIEISLSPSSEEAYQQIKIEYVCGISFVNALLASVIVGVGISVIVIGAVIAVAKSSRTQTDIVSAKIKRKK
;
A
#
# COMPACT_ATOMS: atom_id res chain seq x y z
N MET A 1 79.90 31.31 -5.92
CA MET A 1 78.53 31.71 -6.30
C MET A 1 77.74 30.52 -6.85
N LEU A 2 78.27 29.81 -7.85
CA LEU A 2 77.59 28.70 -8.56
C LEU A 2 76.99 27.61 -7.66
N LYS A 3 77.71 27.15 -6.62
CA LYS A 3 77.25 26.07 -5.71
C LYS A 3 76.03 26.46 -4.85
N HIS A 4 75.86 27.73 -4.51
CA HIS A 4 74.72 28.18 -3.68
C HIS A 4 73.47 28.41 -4.52
N ILE A 5 73.65 28.92 -5.74
CA ILE A 5 72.58 29.08 -6.73
C ILE A 5 72.03 27.70 -7.12
N ALA A 6 72.90 26.71 -7.33
CA ALA A 6 72.49 25.33 -7.59
C ALA A 6 71.63 24.74 -6.44
N LEU A 7 71.97 25.04 -5.18
CA LEU A 7 71.25 24.54 -4.01
C LEU A 7 69.83 25.14 -3.91
N ILE A 8 69.69 26.43 -4.21
CA ILE A 8 68.38 27.11 -4.29
C ILE A 8 67.54 26.53 -5.43
N ILE A 9 68.12 26.31 -6.61
CA ILE A 9 67.42 25.73 -7.77
C ILE A 9 66.92 24.31 -7.44
N ILE A 10 67.77 23.48 -6.84
CA ILE A 10 67.38 22.12 -6.41
C ILE A 10 66.25 22.19 -5.38
N GLY A 11 66.34 23.10 -4.40
CA GLY A 11 65.28 23.31 -3.41
C GLY A 11 63.94 23.71 -4.03
N VAL A 12 63.96 24.60 -5.05
CA VAL A 12 62.75 24.99 -5.78
C VAL A 12 62.13 23.82 -6.55
N ILE A 13 62.96 23.00 -7.21
CA ILE A 13 62.48 21.81 -7.94
C ILE A 13 61.84 20.80 -6.97
N VAL A 14 62.48 20.53 -5.83
CA VAL A 14 61.94 19.61 -4.82
C VAL A 14 60.63 20.17 -4.24
N PHE A 15 60.56 21.47 -4.01
CA PHE A 15 59.35 22.14 -3.53
C PHE A 15 58.19 22.03 -4.54
N THR A 16 58.43 22.29 -5.83
CA THR A 16 57.37 22.23 -6.85
C THR A 16 56.85 20.81 -7.08
N ILE A 17 57.74 19.81 -7.07
CA ILE A 17 57.35 18.39 -7.15
C ILE A 17 56.52 18.01 -5.92
N GLY A 18 57.00 18.34 -4.72
CA GLY A 18 56.27 18.09 -3.48
C GLY A 18 54.88 18.73 -3.47
N TRP A 19 54.79 19.98 -3.91
CA TRP A 19 53.52 20.72 -3.99
C TRP A 19 52.54 20.09 -4.98
N GLY A 20 53.02 19.71 -6.17
CA GLY A 20 52.21 19.00 -7.17
C GLY A 20 51.66 17.67 -6.64
N THR A 21 52.49 16.90 -5.93
CA THR A 21 52.04 15.64 -5.32
C THR A 21 51.07 15.85 -4.15
N LEU A 22 51.16 16.98 -3.43
CA LEU A 22 50.26 17.29 -2.31
C LEU A 22 48.85 17.62 -2.81
N LEU A 23 48.75 18.33 -3.94
CA LEU A 23 47.47 18.66 -4.58
C LEU A 23 46.70 17.41 -5.09
N SER A 24 47.43 16.33 -5.38
CA SER A 24 46.85 15.05 -5.84
C SER A 24 46.92 13.95 -4.77
N GLY A 25 47.38 14.25 -3.56
CA GLY A 25 47.76 13.24 -2.55
C GLY A 25 46.62 12.64 -1.73
N ILE A 26 45.36 12.96 -2.08
CA ILE A 26 44.17 12.45 -1.42
C ILE A 26 43.62 11.30 -2.26
N ASP A 27 43.89 10.07 -1.83
CA ASP A 27 43.37 8.88 -2.49
C ASP A 27 42.07 8.43 -1.84
N VAL A 28 41.03 8.26 -2.65
CA VAL A 28 39.74 7.74 -2.22
C VAL A 28 39.85 6.22 -2.17
N LYS A 29 39.74 5.63 -0.99
CA LYS A 29 39.73 4.17 -0.82
C LYS A 29 38.32 3.65 -1.14
N THR A 30 38.22 2.90 -2.22
CA THR A 30 37.02 2.14 -2.55
C THR A 30 37.07 0.78 -1.86
N CYS A 31 35.97 0.44 -1.19
CA CYS A 31 35.72 -0.91 -0.70
C CYS A 31 34.67 -1.56 -1.57
N SER A 32 34.64 -2.89 -1.54
CA SER A 32 33.61 -3.67 -2.19
C SER A 32 32.92 -4.58 -1.18
N SER A 33 31.60 -4.61 -1.24
CA SER A 33 30.80 -5.62 -0.54
C SER A 33 30.05 -6.46 -1.57
N TYR A 34 29.85 -7.74 -1.26
CA TYR A 34 29.09 -8.66 -2.09
C TYR A 34 27.76 -8.95 -1.41
N VAL A 35 26.66 -8.67 -2.10
CA VAL A 35 25.30 -8.90 -1.60
C VAL A 35 24.60 -9.90 -2.50
N TYR A 36 23.93 -10.89 -1.92
CA TYR A 36 23.07 -11.82 -2.66
C TYR A 36 21.66 -11.24 -2.73
N ILE A 37 21.15 -11.03 -3.94
CA ILE A 37 19.75 -10.62 -4.16
C ILE A 37 19.00 -11.71 -4.93
N PRO A 38 17.71 -11.94 -4.62
CA PRO A 38 16.90 -12.87 -5.39
C PRO A 38 16.66 -12.31 -6.81
N LYS A 39 16.78 -13.15 -7.83
CA LYS A 39 16.49 -12.81 -9.24
C LYS A 39 14.98 -12.74 -9.52
N GLU A 40 14.16 -13.30 -8.64
CA GLU A 40 12.72 -13.45 -8.81
C GLU A 40 11.97 -12.94 -7.57
N PHE A 41 10.71 -12.56 -7.76
CA PHE A 41 9.85 -12.15 -6.66
C PHE A 41 9.53 -13.34 -5.75
N THR A 42 10.05 -13.31 -4.52
CA THR A 42 9.73 -14.30 -3.48
C THR A 42 8.67 -13.75 -2.53
N GLY A 43 7.60 -14.49 -2.28
CA GLY A 43 6.54 -14.03 -1.38
C GLY A 43 5.29 -14.90 -1.39
N ARG A 44 4.41 -14.63 -0.42
CA ARG A 44 3.11 -15.29 -0.30
C ARG A 44 2.02 -14.28 -0.67
N ILE A 45 1.23 -14.58 -1.70
CA ILE A 45 0.04 -13.78 -2.04
C ILE A 45 -1.18 -14.55 -1.56
N VAL A 46 -1.92 -13.96 -0.61
CA VAL A 46 -3.20 -14.50 -0.12
C VAL A 46 -4.28 -13.45 -0.39
N PRO A 47 -4.90 -13.46 -1.57
CA PRO A 47 -5.96 -12.50 -1.87
C PRO A 47 -7.22 -12.94 -1.12
N ARG A 48 -7.47 -12.40 0.08
CA ARG A 48 -8.76 -12.59 0.76
C ARG A 48 -9.75 -11.58 0.20
N TYR A 49 -10.80 -12.05 -0.43
CA TYR A 49 -11.92 -11.21 -0.82
C TYR A 49 -13.23 -11.88 -0.42
N THR A 50 -14.17 -11.08 0.07
CA THR A 50 -15.51 -11.52 0.44
C THR A 50 -16.42 -11.31 -0.77
N GLU A 51 -17.04 -12.37 -1.28
CA GLU A 51 -18.11 -12.23 -2.28
C GLU A 51 -19.46 -12.31 -1.59
N VAL A 52 -20.32 -11.31 -1.85
CA VAL A 52 -21.71 -11.32 -1.41
C VAL A 52 -22.57 -11.80 -2.59
N TYR A 53 -23.00 -13.06 -2.53
CA TYR A 53 -23.95 -13.59 -3.49
C TYR A 53 -25.37 -13.26 -3.03
N TYR A 54 -26.10 -12.51 -3.85
CA TYR A 54 -27.53 -12.28 -3.66
C TYR A 54 -28.32 -13.35 -4.40
N TRP A 55 -29.04 -14.20 -3.68
CA TRP A 55 -30.03 -15.09 -4.28
C TRP A 55 -31.43 -14.76 -3.80
N ARG A 56 -32.42 -15.06 -4.66
CA ARG A 56 -33.83 -15.02 -4.28
C ARG A 56 -34.10 -16.11 -3.24
N TYR A 57 -34.28 -15.71 -2.00
CA TYR A 57 -34.70 -16.60 -0.92
C TYR A 57 -36.22 -16.53 -0.77
N VAL A 58 -36.90 -17.66 -0.97
CA VAL A 58 -38.35 -17.79 -0.90
C VAL A 58 -38.69 -18.45 0.43
N VAL A 59 -39.47 -17.77 1.27
CA VAL A 59 -39.83 -18.24 2.63
C VAL A 59 -41.29 -18.67 2.73
N VAL A 60 -42.14 -18.21 1.80
CA VAL A 60 -43.51 -18.71 1.63
C VAL A 60 -43.70 -19.07 0.17
N ASN A 61 -44.22 -20.26 -0.09
CA ASN A 61 -44.66 -20.71 -1.40
C ASN A 61 -45.92 -21.55 -1.26
N LEU A 62 -47.07 -20.88 -1.30
CA LEU A 62 -48.37 -21.52 -1.17
C LEU A 62 -49.15 -21.39 -2.46
N SER A 63 -49.98 -22.40 -2.73
CA SER A 63 -50.92 -22.43 -3.84
C SER A 63 -52.24 -23.05 -3.38
N ASN A 64 -53.31 -22.77 -4.12
CA ASN A 64 -54.66 -23.30 -3.86
C ASN A 64 -55.18 -23.00 -2.44
N VAL A 65 -54.92 -21.79 -1.93
CA VAL A 65 -55.42 -21.35 -0.63
C VAL A 65 -56.81 -20.75 -0.80
N PHE A 66 -57.81 -21.35 -0.16
CA PHE A 66 -59.16 -20.82 -0.11
C PHE A 66 -59.30 -19.82 1.05
N LEU A 67 -59.74 -18.60 0.73
CA LEU A 67 -60.10 -17.58 1.68
C LEU A 67 -61.61 -17.53 1.81
N ARG A 68 -62.10 -17.63 3.04
CA ARG A 68 -63.52 -17.51 3.35
C ARG A 68 -63.83 -16.08 3.76
N THR A 69 -64.93 -15.54 3.26
CA THR A 69 -65.42 -14.19 3.60
C THR A 69 -65.35 -13.90 5.10
N GLY A 70 -64.67 -12.81 5.45
CA GLY A 70 -64.55 -12.28 6.82
C GLY A 70 -63.70 -13.11 7.78
N THR A 71 -63.18 -14.26 7.34
CA THR A 71 -62.37 -15.15 8.18
C THR A 71 -60.89 -15.00 7.83
N PRO A 72 -60.02 -14.57 8.77
CA PRO A 72 -58.61 -14.46 8.49
C PRO A 72 -57.99 -15.84 8.25
N TYR A 73 -57.40 -16.03 7.07
CA TYR A 73 -56.48 -17.12 6.82
C TYR A 73 -55.14 -16.84 7.48
N SER A 74 -54.55 -17.87 8.09
CA SER A 74 -53.23 -17.76 8.71
C SER A 74 -52.32 -18.91 8.30
N HIS A 75 -51.06 -18.60 8.00
CA HIS A 75 -50.02 -19.60 7.78
C HIS A 75 -48.73 -19.19 8.51
N VAL A 76 -48.13 -20.15 9.22
CA VAL A 76 -46.86 -19.95 9.94
C VAL A 76 -45.72 -20.41 9.04
N PHE A 77 -44.64 -19.62 8.97
CA PHE A 77 -43.46 -19.90 8.18
C PHE A 77 -42.18 -19.50 8.92
N GLU A 78 -41.06 -20.11 8.54
CA GLU A 78 -39.75 -19.85 9.13
C GLU A 78 -38.85 -19.12 8.15
N VAL A 79 -38.04 -18.21 8.68
CA VAL A 79 -36.98 -17.50 7.97
C VAL A 79 -35.67 -17.97 8.57
N ASN A 80 -34.83 -18.63 7.77
CA ASN A 80 -33.55 -19.17 8.26
C ASN A 80 -32.41 -18.16 8.07
N ASN A 81 -32.47 -17.35 7.01
CA ASN A 81 -31.51 -16.31 6.70
C ASN A 81 -32.22 -14.97 6.53
N THR A 82 -31.57 -13.88 6.92
CA THR A 82 -32.13 -12.54 6.76
C THR A 82 -32.52 -12.28 5.31
N LEU A 83 -33.76 -11.85 5.13
CA LEU A 83 -34.28 -11.24 3.90
C LEU A 83 -34.04 -9.73 3.99
N GLY A 84 -33.25 -9.16 3.08
CA GLY A 84 -32.91 -7.73 3.13
C GLY A 84 -34.08 -6.79 2.85
N TYR A 85 -35.01 -7.23 2.01
CA TYR A 85 -36.29 -6.58 1.77
C TYR A 85 -37.34 -7.64 1.38
N ILE A 86 -38.63 -7.28 1.45
CA ILE A 86 -39.73 -8.24 1.33
C ILE A 86 -40.51 -7.95 0.06
N TYR A 87 -40.59 -8.95 -0.82
CA TYR A 87 -41.56 -9.04 -1.89
C TYR A 87 -42.67 -10.01 -1.53
N ILE A 88 -43.90 -9.65 -1.83
CA ILE A 88 -45.07 -10.52 -1.70
C ILE A 88 -45.77 -10.57 -3.05
N GLU A 89 -45.79 -11.74 -3.69
CA GLU A 89 -46.53 -11.99 -4.93
C GLU A 89 -47.81 -12.74 -4.59
N ILE A 90 -48.97 -12.18 -4.94
CA ILE A 90 -50.27 -12.82 -4.78
C ILE A 90 -50.93 -12.91 -6.15
N LYS A 91 -51.37 -14.11 -6.51
CA LYS A 91 -52.24 -14.36 -7.66
C LYS A 91 -53.42 -15.19 -7.20
N GLY A 92 -54.60 -14.82 -7.66
CA GLY A 92 -55.83 -15.48 -7.26
C GLY A 92 -57.07 -14.85 -7.87
N SER A 93 -58.19 -15.56 -7.77
CA SER A 93 -59.51 -15.08 -8.14
C SER A 93 -60.31 -14.70 -6.89
N VAL A 94 -61.20 -13.74 -7.05
CA VAL A 94 -62.15 -13.29 -6.03
C VAL A 94 -63.56 -13.55 -6.56
N GLU A 95 -64.51 -13.85 -5.67
CA GLU A 95 -65.91 -14.08 -6.04
C GLU A 95 -66.58 -12.79 -6.53
N GLU A 96 -66.26 -11.65 -5.91
CA GLU A 96 -66.77 -10.33 -6.27
C GLU A 96 -65.62 -9.38 -6.59
N LYS A 97 -65.81 -8.52 -7.60
CA LYS A 97 -64.77 -7.58 -8.07
C LYS A 97 -64.46 -6.49 -7.06
N GLU A 98 -65.44 -6.08 -6.26
CA GLU A 98 -65.28 -5.05 -5.22
C GLU A 98 -64.92 -5.71 -3.89
N TYR A 99 -63.67 -6.16 -3.77
CA TYR A 99 -63.16 -6.75 -2.54
C TYR A 99 -62.36 -5.75 -1.69
N GLU A 100 -62.43 -5.91 -0.38
CA GLU A 100 -61.63 -5.18 0.58
C GLU A 100 -61.07 -6.15 1.63
N GLY A 101 -59.87 -5.85 2.10
CA GLY A 101 -59.25 -6.65 3.14
C GLY A 101 -57.84 -6.21 3.46
N TYR A 102 -57.06 -7.13 4.02
CA TYR A 102 -55.68 -6.85 4.41
C TYR A 102 -54.78 -8.07 4.30
N LEU A 103 -53.50 -7.78 4.22
CA LEU A 103 -52.41 -8.72 4.42
C LEU A 103 -51.50 -8.20 5.53
N SER A 104 -51.10 -9.10 6.42
CA SER A 104 -50.15 -8.80 7.50
C SER A 104 -49.11 -9.91 7.65
N ILE A 105 -47.87 -9.53 7.98
CA ILE A 105 -46.83 -10.46 8.46
C ILE A 105 -46.52 -10.09 9.91
N VAL A 106 -46.68 -11.05 10.80
CA VAL A 106 -46.51 -10.88 12.25
C VAL A 106 -45.37 -11.78 12.73
N ASP A 107 -44.44 -11.21 13.49
CA ASP A 107 -43.45 -11.96 14.26
C ASP A 107 -44.17 -12.74 15.37
N THR A 108 -44.03 -14.06 15.39
CA THR A 108 -44.74 -14.91 16.36
C THR A 108 -44.16 -14.86 17.75
N ALA A 109 -42.87 -14.52 17.91
CA ALA A 109 -42.23 -14.45 19.22
C ALA A 109 -42.67 -13.20 19.99
N ASN A 110 -42.71 -12.06 19.28
CA ASN A 110 -43.00 -10.75 19.89
C ASN A 110 -44.42 -10.24 19.60
N ASN A 111 -45.19 -10.98 18.80
CA ASN A 111 -46.50 -10.57 18.27
C ASN A 111 -46.47 -9.19 17.58
N GLN A 112 -45.34 -8.82 16.97
CA GLN A 112 -45.13 -7.54 16.31
C GLN A 112 -45.50 -7.63 14.83
N THR A 113 -46.33 -6.70 14.35
CA THR A 113 -46.61 -6.56 12.91
C THR A 113 -45.42 -5.95 12.17
N ILE A 114 -44.82 -6.73 11.27
CA ILE A 114 -43.69 -6.32 10.43
C ILE A 114 -44.21 -5.60 9.18
N VAL A 115 -45.18 -6.21 8.52
CA VAL A 115 -45.82 -5.72 7.30
C VAL A 115 -47.32 -5.65 7.53
N TYR A 116 -47.96 -4.57 7.09
CA TYR A 116 -49.40 -4.45 6.98
C TYR A 116 -49.73 -3.70 5.70
N THR A 117 -50.69 -4.18 4.93
CA THR A 117 -51.19 -3.50 3.74
C THR A 117 -52.65 -3.83 3.51
N SER A 118 -53.40 -2.89 2.95
CA SER A 118 -54.78 -3.14 2.52
C SER A 118 -54.78 -3.86 1.17
N LEU A 119 -55.73 -4.77 1.00
CA LEU A 119 -56.01 -5.45 -0.26
C LEU A 119 -57.31 -4.90 -0.84
N ASN A 120 -57.25 -4.42 -2.07
CA ASN A 120 -58.41 -3.91 -2.81
C ASN A 120 -58.13 -4.00 -4.33
N PRO A 121 -59.10 -3.73 -5.21
CA PRO A 121 -58.91 -3.93 -6.64
C PRO A 121 -57.92 -2.93 -7.24
N ARG A 122 -57.73 -1.75 -6.64
CA ARG A 122 -56.84 -0.69 -7.15
C ARG A 122 -55.36 -1.05 -7.06
N ILE A 123 -54.99 -1.99 -6.17
CA ILE A 123 -53.62 -2.49 -6.06
C ILE A 123 -53.37 -3.73 -6.92
N SER A 124 -54.39 -4.21 -7.64
CA SER A 124 -54.30 -5.34 -8.55
C SER A 124 -53.93 -4.90 -9.96
N VAL A 125 -53.09 -5.68 -10.64
CA VAL A 125 -52.65 -5.41 -12.01
C VAL A 125 -53.81 -5.50 -13.02
N SER A 126 -54.87 -6.25 -12.72
CA SER A 126 -56.04 -6.44 -13.60
C SER A 126 -57.32 -5.74 -13.12
N GLU A 127 -57.26 -5.03 -11.99
CA GLU A 127 -58.38 -4.36 -11.30
C GLU A 127 -59.61 -5.24 -10.99
N LYS A 128 -59.53 -6.56 -11.24
CA LYS A 128 -60.66 -7.49 -11.14
C LYS A 128 -60.34 -8.77 -10.38
N GLU A 129 -59.06 -9.04 -10.15
CA GLU A 129 -58.56 -10.27 -9.53
C GLU A 129 -57.61 -9.93 -8.38
N LEU A 130 -57.23 -10.92 -7.58
CA LEU A 130 -56.21 -10.77 -6.55
C LEU A 130 -54.82 -11.01 -7.17
N ASN A 131 -54.39 -10.13 -8.09
CA ASN A 131 -53.12 -10.23 -8.79
C ASN A 131 -52.25 -9.01 -8.47
N THR A 132 -51.42 -9.11 -7.43
CA THR A 132 -50.61 -8.00 -6.96
C THR A 132 -49.20 -8.45 -6.59
N THR A 133 -48.23 -7.57 -6.79
CA THR A 133 -46.86 -7.73 -6.28
C THR A 133 -46.56 -6.54 -5.40
N LEU A 134 -46.30 -6.82 -4.12
CA LEU A 134 -46.06 -5.82 -3.09
C LEU A 134 -44.57 -5.81 -2.74
N PHE A 135 -44.02 -4.63 -2.50
CA PHE A 135 -42.62 -4.44 -2.15
C PHE A 135 -42.50 -3.61 -0.87
N PHE A 136 -41.73 -4.12 0.09
CA PHE A 136 -41.47 -3.46 1.36
C PHE A 136 -39.96 -3.39 1.60
N LEU A 137 -39.43 -2.18 1.76
CA LEU A 137 -38.07 -1.90 2.21
C LEU A 137 -37.94 -2.14 3.73
N LYS A 138 -38.22 -3.36 4.16
CA LYS A 138 -38.08 -3.81 5.55
C LYS A 138 -37.37 -5.16 5.56
N PRO A 139 -36.42 -5.39 6.47
CA PRO A 139 -35.80 -6.70 6.60
C PRO A 139 -36.73 -7.69 7.32
N LEU A 140 -36.58 -8.97 7.02
CA LEU A 140 -37.13 -10.11 7.77
C LEU A 140 -35.94 -10.90 8.32
N TYR A 141 -35.68 -10.81 9.63
CA TYR A 141 -34.57 -11.51 10.29
C TYR A 141 -34.88 -13.01 10.47
N PRO A 142 -33.89 -13.84 10.82
CA PRO A 142 -34.15 -15.23 11.13
C PRO A 142 -35.14 -15.37 12.30
N GLY A 143 -36.16 -16.21 12.13
CA GLY A 143 -37.24 -16.37 13.11
C GLY A 143 -38.51 -16.99 12.53
N THR A 144 -39.52 -17.14 13.38
CA THR A 144 -40.83 -17.71 13.01
C THR A 144 -41.87 -16.60 12.86
N TYR A 145 -42.53 -16.57 11.72
CA TYR A 145 -43.49 -15.53 11.35
C TYR A 145 -44.83 -16.15 10.96
N ARG A 146 -45.87 -15.33 10.97
CA ARG A 146 -47.21 -15.71 10.53
C ARG A 146 -47.71 -14.70 9.51
N ILE A 147 -48.12 -15.19 8.34
CA ILE A 147 -48.85 -14.39 7.36
C ILE A 147 -50.34 -14.51 7.64
N LEU A 148 -51.03 -13.38 7.64
CA LEU A 148 -52.47 -13.24 7.83
C LEU A 148 -53.07 -12.58 6.60
N ILE A 149 -54.12 -13.17 6.04
CA ILE A 149 -54.85 -12.60 4.90
C ILE A 149 -56.34 -12.66 5.23
N ASN A 150 -57.04 -11.55 5.14
CA ASN A 150 -58.49 -11.50 5.31
C ASN A 150 -59.10 -10.67 4.18
N LEU A 151 -60.23 -11.12 3.65
CA LEU A 151 -61.02 -10.43 2.63
C LEU A 151 -62.49 -10.45 3.04
N ASN A 152 -63.24 -9.43 2.63
CA ASN A 152 -64.70 -9.35 2.78
C ASN A 152 -65.48 -10.22 1.78
N VAL A 153 -64.79 -10.98 0.92
CA VAL A 153 -65.36 -11.88 -0.10
C VAL A 153 -64.61 -13.21 -0.10
N ASN A 154 -65.21 -14.26 -0.66
CA ASN A 154 -64.49 -15.51 -0.86
C ASN A 154 -63.46 -15.34 -1.98
N ALA A 155 -62.32 -16.01 -1.86
CA ALA A 155 -61.27 -15.94 -2.86
C ALA A 155 -60.46 -17.24 -2.91
N ILE A 156 -59.82 -17.48 -4.04
CA ILE A 156 -58.85 -18.56 -4.22
C ILE A 156 -57.52 -17.94 -4.60
N ILE A 157 -56.53 -18.07 -3.72
CA ILE A 157 -55.15 -17.73 -4.01
C ILE A 157 -54.53 -18.92 -4.76
N SER A 158 -54.26 -18.73 -6.05
CA SER A 158 -53.53 -19.70 -6.87
C SER A 158 -52.03 -19.67 -6.60
N LYS A 159 -51.48 -18.53 -6.16
CA LYS A 159 -50.07 -18.39 -5.79
C LYS A 159 -49.89 -17.30 -4.73
N LEU A 160 -49.20 -17.64 -3.65
CA LEU A 160 -48.71 -16.70 -2.64
C LEU A 160 -47.22 -16.97 -2.42
N LEU A 161 -46.37 -16.02 -2.80
CA LEU A 161 -44.95 -16.03 -2.50
C LEU A 161 -44.57 -14.91 -1.55
N VAL A 162 -43.72 -15.20 -0.58
CA VAL A 162 -42.95 -14.20 0.18
C VAL A 162 -41.49 -14.49 -0.06
N TYR A 163 -40.76 -13.50 -0.59
CA TYR A 163 -39.36 -13.68 -0.98
C TYR A 163 -38.58 -12.37 -0.96
N GLY A 164 -37.26 -12.46 -1.05
CA GLY A 164 -36.36 -11.32 -1.12
C GLY A 164 -34.92 -11.78 -1.31
N PRO A 165 -33.96 -10.87 -1.45
CA PRO A 165 -32.56 -11.23 -1.45
C PRO A 165 -32.20 -11.70 -0.05
N SER A 166 -31.54 -12.84 -0.01
CA SER A 166 -30.72 -13.18 1.15
C SER A 166 -29.27 -13.03 0.74
N SER A 167 -28.51 -12.31 1.56
CA SER A 167 -27.06 -12.30 1.47
C SER A 167 -26.54 -13.40 2.40
N ARG A 168 -25.89 -14.42 1.84
CA ARG A 168 -24.94 -15.20 2.63
C ARG A 168 -23.56 -14.66 2.29
N GLU A 169 -22.82 -14.26 3.32
CA GLU A 169 -21.39 -14.05 3.17
C GLU A 169 -20.78 -15.42 2.88
N VAL A 170 -20.16 -15.56 1.71
CA VAL A 170 -19.33 -16.73 1.41
C VAL A 170 -17.89 -16.24 1.50
N GLU A 171 -17.17 -16.69 2.53
CA GLU A 171 -15.74 -16.48 2.61
C GLU A 171 -15.07 -17.40 1.59
N VAL A 172 -14.69 -16.85 0.44
CA VAL A 172 -13.93 -17.60 -0.56
C VAL A 172 -12.50 -17.73 -0.05
N HIS A 173 -12.13 -18.93 0.37
CA HIS A 173 -10.73 -19.24 0.65
C HIS A 173 -9.97 -19.24 -0.67
N ALA A 174 -9.28 -18.13 -0.96
CA ALA A 174 -8.48 -18.03 -2.16
C ALA A 174 -7.34 -19.04 -2.17
N ILE A 175 -6.99 -19.48 -3.39
CA ILE A 175 -5.86 -20.38 -3.65
C ILE A 175 -4.60 -19.72 -3.09
N GLU A 176 -3.93 -20.42 -2.18
CA GLU A 176 -2.64 -20.00 -1.66
C GLU A 176 -1.56 -20.24 -2.71
N ILE A 177 -1.01 -19.16 -3.27
CA ILE A 177 0.13 -19.22 -4.18
C ILE A 177 1.38 -18.90 -3.35
N SER A 178 2.17 -19.94 -3.07
CA SER A 178 3.49 -19.83 -2.46
C SER A 178 4.55 -19.80 -3.56
N LEU A 179 5.17 -18.63 -3.78
CA LEU A 179 6.30 -18.50 -4.69
C LEU A 179 7.58 -18.70 -3.89
N SER A 180 8.11 -19.92 -3.95
CA SER A 180 9.41 -20.28 -3.39
C SER A 180 10.46 -20.28 -4.51
N PRO A 181 11.69 -19.81 -4.27
CA PRO A 181 12.75 -19.92 -5.27
C PRO A 181 12.97 -21.39 -5.62
N SER A 182 12.95 -21.70 -6.92
CA SER A 182 12.94 -23.07 -7.45
C SER A 182 14.28 -23.80 -7.33
N SER A 183 15.38 -23.09 -7.00
CA SER A 183 16.71 -23.67 -6.80
C SER A 183 17.66 -22.69 -6.10
N GLU A 184 18.80 -23.19 -5.62
CA GLU A 184 19.90 -22.37 -5.07
C GLU A 184 20.47 -21.36 -6.09
N GLU A 185 20.15 -21.49 -7.39
CA GLU A 185 20.54 -20.55 -8.45
C GLU A 185 19.67 -19.27 -8.52
N ALA A 186 18.64 -19.19 -7.68
CA ALA A 186 17.68 -18.07 -7.63
C ALA A 186 18.28 -16.77 -7.06
N TYR A 187 19.49 -16.79 -6.53
CA TYR A 187 20.18 -15.62 -5.99
C TYR A 187 21.36 -15.22 -6.88
N GLN A 188 21.46 -13.92 -7.19
CA GLN A 188 22.62 -13.34 -7.87
C GLN A 188 23.48 -12.58 -6.86
N GLN A 189 24.78 -12.81 -6.89
CA GLN A 189 25.73 -12.01 -6.13
C GLN A 189 26.06 -10.74 -6.92
N ILE A 190 25.84 -9.57 -6.31
CA ILE A 190 26.18 -8.27 -6.88
C ILE A 190 27.31 -7.66 -6.06
N LYS A 191 28.32 -7.14 -6.75
CA LYS A 191 29.42 -6.38 -6.16
C LYS A 191 29.00 -4.91 -6.09
N ILE A 192 28.91 -4.38 -4.88
CA ILE A 192 28.68 -2.95 -4.64
C ILE A 192 30.01 -2.33 -4.24
N GLU A 193 30.49 -1.39 -5.05
CA GLU A 193 31.68 -0.60 -4.74
C GLU A 193 31.25 0.73 -4.11
N TYR A 194 31.84 1.07 -2.97
CA TYR A 194 31.54 2.31 -2.27
C TYR A 194 32.82 2.89 -1.66
N VAL A 195 32.83 4.22 -1.48
CA VAL A 195 33.93 4.91 -0.80
C VAL A 195 33.88 4.57 0.69
N CYS A 196 34.92 3.92 1.20
CA CYS A 196 34.97 3.49 2.60
C CYS A 196 36.05 4.22 3.41
N GLY A 197 36.83 5.09 2.78
CA GLY A 197 37.81 5.91 3.49
C GLY A 197 38.60 6.81 2.57
N ILE A 198 39.36 7.70 3.19
CA ILE A 198 40.27 8.62 2.53
C ILE A 198 41.67 8.34 3.06
N SER A 199 42.61 8.07 2.17
CA SER A 199 44.02 7.87 2.52
C SER A 199 44.79 9.17 2.32
N PHE A 200 45.46 9.61 3.39
CA PHE A 200 46.31 10.80 3.38
C PHE A 200 47.80 10.47 3.33
N VAL A 201 48.17 9.20 3.11
CA VAL A 201 49.57 8.76 3.16
C VAL A 201 50.43 9.50 2.13
N ASN A 202 49.90 9.68 0.92
CA ASN A 202 50.58 10.40 -0.15
C ASN A 202 50.64 11.91 0.12
N ALA A 203 49.57 12.51 0.66
CA ALA A 203 49.59 13.90 1.12
C ALA A 203 50.61 14.13 2.25
N LEU A 204 50.76 13.18 3.18
CA LEU A 204 51.74 13.23 4.27
C LEU A 204 53.17 13.19 3.72
N LEU A 205 53.48 12.23 2.85
CA LEU A 205 54.80 12.13 2.21
C LEU A 205 55.14 13.39 1.40
N ALA A 206 54.17 13.91 0.64
CA ALA A 206 54.31 15.15 -0.11
C ALA A 206 54.62 16.35 0.81
N SER A 207 53.98 16.43 1.97
CA SER A 207 54.24 17.50 2.95
C SER A 207 55.69 17.48 3.48
N VAL A 208 56.25 16.29 3.69
CA VAL A 208 57.65 16.12 4.10
C VAL A 208 58.60 16.61 3.01
N ILE A 209 58.34 16.25 1.75
CA ILE A 209 59.14 16.67 0.59
C ILE A 209 59.12 18.20 0.45
N VAL A 210 57.94 18.82 0.58
CA VAL A 210 57.79 20.29 0.58
C VAL A 210 58.61 20.92 1.72
N GLY A 211 58.53 20.38 2.93
CA GLY A 211 59.29 20.88 4.09
C GLY A 211 60.81 20.80 3.89
N VAL A 212 61.31 19.72 3.30
CA VAL A 212 62.73 19.58 2.94
C VAL A 212 63.12 20.60 1.87
N GLY A 213 62.30 20.77 0.82
CA GLY A 213 62.53 21.78 -0.23
C GLY A 213 62.66 23.19 0.34
N ILE A 214 61.73 23.61 1.19
CA ILE A 214 61.77 24.92 1.87
C ILE A 214 63.05 25.06 2.71
N SER A 215 63.38 24.04 3.50
CA SER A 215 64.58 24.07 4.36
C SER A 215 65.86 24.26 3.55
N VAL A 216 65.99 23.57 2.42
CA VAL A 216 67.13 23.71 1.50
C VAL A 216 67.19 25.12 0.89
N ILE A 217 66.04 25.69 0.49
CA ILE A 217 65.97 27.07 -0.02
C ILE A 217 66.42 28.08 1.04
N VAL A 218 65.91 27.96 2.27
CA VAL A 218 66.23 28.87 3.38
C VAL A 218 67.71 28.78 3.74
N ILE A 219 68.26 27.58 3.88
CA ILE A 219 69.70 27.38 4.16
C ILE A 219 70.54 27.96 3.03
N GLY A 220 70.16 27.72 1.77
CA GLY A 220 70.83 28.29 0.60
C GLY A 220 70.83 29.82 0.60
N ALA A 221 69.71 30.45 0.95
CA ALA A 221 69.57 31.90 1.06
C ALA A 221 70.40 32.48 2.21
N VAL A 222 70.35 31.87 3.40
CA VAL A 222 71.13 32.31 4.58
C VAL A 222 72.63 32.25 4.29
N ILE A 223 73.12 31.17 3.66
CA ILE A 223 74.53 31.04 3.28
C ILE A 223 74.91 32.08 2.22
N ALA A 224 74.04 32.37 1.26
CA ALA A 224 74.28 33.40 0.24
C ALA A 224 74.40 34.80 0.86
N VAL A 225 73.51 35.15 1.80
CA VAL A 225 73.52 36.45 2.51
C VAL A 225 74.74 36.58 3.41
N ALA A 226 75.08 35.54 4.20
CA ALA A 226 76.24 35.56 5.08
C ALA A 226 77.59 35.66 4.33
N LYS A 227 77.64 35.15 3.09
CA LYS A 227 78.82 35.28 2.23
C LYS A 227 78.89 36.65 1.55
N SER A 228 77.75 37.21 1.15
CA SER A 228 77.67 38.57 0.61
C SER A 228 78.16 39.60 1.63
N SER A 229 77.71 39.50 2.90
CA SER A 229 78.13 40.40 3.97
C SER A 229 79.64 40.33 4.23
N ARG A 230 80.23 39.13 4.28
CA ARG A 230 81.70 38.94 4.40
C ARG A 230 82.48 39.59 3.26
N THR A 231 82.04 39.36 2.03
CA THR A 231 82.69 39.93 0.83
C THR A 231 82.62 41.46 0.83
N GLN A 232 81.54 42.04 1.35
CA GLN A 232 81.38 43.48 1.47
C GLN A 232 82.29 44.09 2.56
N THR A 233 82.45 43.43 3.71
CA THR A 233 83.46 43.81 4.73
C THR A 233 84.89 43.72 4.20
N ASP A 234 85.24 42.68 3.44
CA ASP A 234 86.59 42.53 2.87
C ASP A 234 86.90 43.61 1.82
N ILE A 235 85.93 44.00 1.00
CA ILE A 235 86.08 45.10 0.02
C ILE A 235 86.25 46.45 0.74
N VAL A 236 85.51 46.69 1.84
CA VAL A 236 85.64 47.91 2.64
C VAL A 236 87.02 47.97 3.31
N SER A 237 87.50 46.87 3.91
CA SER A 237 88.84 46.77 4.49
C SER A 237 89.96 46.92 3.45
N ALA A 238 89.79 46.38 2.25
CA ALA A 238 90.74 46.52 1.14
C ALA A 238 90.80 47.97 0.60
N LYS A 239 89.67 48.69 0.56
CA LYS A 239 89.65 50.12 0.20
C LYS A 239 90.34 51.01 1.24
N ILE A 240 90.21 50.69 2.53
CA ILE A 240 90.87 51.44 3.62
C ILE A 240 92.40 51.28 3.55
N LYS A 241 92.91 50.09 3.21
CA LYS A 241 94.36 49.85 3.03
C LYS A 241 94.99 50.56 1.82
N ARG A 242 94.21 50.91 0.78
CA ARG A 242 94.72 51.67 -0.39
C ARG A 242 94.75 53.20 -0.20
N LYS A 243 94.20 53.71 0.92
CA LYS A 243 94.18 55.14 1.26
C LYS A 243 95.22 55.53 2.32
N LYS A 244 96.03 54.58 2.79
CA LYS A 244 97.25 54.81 3.57
C LYS A 244 98.45 54.48 2.70
#